data_AF-A0A535U4M2-F1
#
_entry.id   AF-A0A535U4M2-F1
#
_cell.length_a   1.000
_cell.length_b   1.000
_cell.length_c   1.000
_cell.angle_alpha   90.00
_cell.angle_beta   90.00
_cell.angle_gamma   90.00
#
_symmetry.space_group_name_H-M   'P 1'
#
loop_
_entity.id
_entity.type
_entity.pdbx_description
1 polymer ?
#
loop_
_entity_poly.entity_id
_entity_poly.type
_entity_poly.pdbx_seq_one_letter_code
_entity_poly.pdbx_strand_id
1 'polypeptide(L)'
;MFRSFSGGPGALSSTTRSDRLVVDTDEGFDDTDLTRLLEVARRPKARASIGDLNWARLIAWRHVAAQFFDMPAMLRRLAQIHGVSVFHGRDGSMAQARLLGGWIRSRMATVGIDVPIEFRPDDSLEHGVRRFLIYTGGDEGPARFSMIRHRGGRLSTHIRLGDQDVAERTVRLESRAIEELLSIELTLPGHDVLFEQALDAALR
;
A
#
# COMPACT_ATOMS: atom_id res chain seq x y z
N MET A 1 -21.67 -35.48 52.49
CA MET A 1 -20.21 -35.38 52.74
C MET A 1 -19.51 -36.11 51.59
N PHE A 2 -19.30 -35.42 50.47
CA PHE A 2 -18.65 -35.97 49.27
C PHE A 2 -17.15 -35.63 49.31
N ARG A 3 -16.28 -36.61 49.09
CA ARG A 3 -14.86 -36.39 48.80
C ARG A 3 -14.38 -37.34 47.70
N SER A 4 -13.53 -36.76 46.86
CA SER A 4 -12.52 -37.36 45.99
C SER A 4 -13.00 -37.94 44.66
N PHE A 5 -13.02 -37.10 43.63
CA PHE A 5 -12.71 -37.52 42.26
C PHE A 5 -11.24 -37.21 41.98
N SER A 6 -10.51 -38.27 41.67
CA SER A 6 -9.13 -38.32 41.18
C SER A 6 -9.03 -37.70 39.78
N GLY A 7 -7.95 -36.95 39.54
CA GLY A 7 -7.73 -36.17 38.32
C GLY A 7 -7.17 -36.95 37.13
N GLY A 8 -7.41 -36.38 35.95
CA GLY A 8 -6.81 -36.69 34.65
C GLY A 8 -7.87 -36.81 33.54
N PRO A 9 -7.71 -36.24 32.32
CA PRO A 9 -6.55 -35.60 31.72
C PRO A 9 -6.81 -34.13 31.34
N GLY A 10 -6.06 -33.20 31.95
CA GLY A 10 -6.11 -31.77 31.64
C GLY A 10 -4.85 -31.31 30.92
N ALA A 11 -4.50 -31.92 29.79
CA ALA A 11 -3.56 -31.28 28.88
C ALA A 11 -4.35 -30.32 27.99
N LEU A 12 -4.59 -29.11 28.51
CA LEU A 12 -4.95 -27.97 27.69
C LEU A 12 -3.83 -27.80 26.67
N SER A 13 -4.01 -28.35 25.47
CA SER A 13 -3.24 -27.92 24.31
C SER A 13 -3.72 -26.51 23.96
N SER A 14 -3.29 -25.52 24.73
CA SER A 14 -3.38 -24.13 24.29
C SER A 14 -2.26 -23.91 23.29
N THR A 15 -2.41 -24.47 22.09
CA THR A 15 -1.74 -23.87 20.92
C THR A 15 -2.39 -22.50 20.77
N THR A 16 -1.75 -21.47 21.33
CA THR A 16 -2.10 -20.08 21.07
C THR A 16 -1.99 -19.87 19.56
N ARG A 17 -3.16 -19.90 18.92
CA ARG A 17 -3.31 -19.93 17.47
C ARG A 17 -3.40 -18.48 17.02
N SER A 18 -2.36 -17.98 16.36
CA SER A 18 -2.42 -16.66 15.73
C SER A 18 -3.17 -16.80 14.39
N ASP A 19 -4.36 -16.22 14.29
CA ASP A 19 -5.14 -16.19 13.05
C ASP A 19 -4.62 -15.10 12.06
N ARG A 20 -3.71 -14.23 12.53
CA ARG A 20 -3.04 -13.17 11.74
C ARG A 20 -1.60 -12.94 12.20
N LEU A 21 -0.69 -12.77 11.24
CA LEU A 21 0.67 -12.25 11.43
C LEU A 21 0.65 -10.79 10.96
N VAL A 22 0.93 -9.86 11.88
CA VAL A 22 1.10 -8.44 11.54
C VAL A 22 2.58 -8.12 11.48
N VAL A 23 3.03 -7.54 10.36
CA VAL A 23 4.39 -7.05 10.17
C VAL A 23 4.39 -5.54 9.99
N ASP A 24 5.52 -4.88 10.22
CA ASP A 24 5.74 -3.51 9.77
C ASP A 24 6.90 -3.49 8.77
N THR A 25 6.59 -3.53 7.47
CA THR A 25 7.62 -3.51 6.42
C THR A 25 8.37 -2.18 6.33
N ASP A 26 7.96 -1.15 7.07
CA ASP A 26 8.71 0.11 7.19
C ASP A 26 10.03 -0.07 7.97
N GLU A 27 10.15 -1.14 8.76
CA GLU A 27 11.33 -1.45 9.58
C GLU A 27 12.42 -2.19 8.80
N GLY A 28 12.97 -1.54 7.77
CA GLY A 28 14.21 -1.97 7.12
C GLY A 28 14.10 -3.20 6.21
N PHE A 29 12.90 -3.52 5.72
CA PHE A 29 12.70 -4.61 4.78
C PHE A 29 13.34 -4.30 3.42
N ASP A 30 14.10 -5.25 2.89
CA ASP A 30 14.63 -5.23 1.53
C ASP A 30 13.80 -6.12 0.57
N ASP A 31 14.20 -6.17 -0.70
CA ASP A 31 13.52 -6.98 -1.72
C ASP A 31 13.51 -8.49 -1.37
N THR A 32 14.52 -8.98 -0.66
CA THR A 32 14.60 -10.37 -0.21
C THR A 32 13.56 -10.64 0.88
N ASP A 33 13.43 -9.73 1.84
CA ASP A 33 12.45 -9.85 2.92
C ASP A 33 11.02 -9.72 2.42
N LEU A 34 10.77 -8.81 1.47
CA LEU A 34 9.48 -8.71 0.77
C LEU A 34 9.16 -9.98 -0.01
N THR A 35 10.16 -10.60 -0.65
CA THR A 35 9.98 -11.90 -1.34
C THR A 35 9.59 -13.01 -0.37
N ARG A 36 10.27 -13.11 0.77
CA ARG A 36 9.92 -14.08 1.83
C ARG A 36 8.53 -13.83 2.38
N LEU A 37 8.14 -12.57 2.58
CA LEU A 37 6.81 -12.22 3.04
C LEU A 37 5.73 -12.70 2.06
N LEU A 38 5.96 -12.52 0.75
CA LEU A 38 5.05 -13.01 -0.30
C LEU A 38 4.96 -14.54 -0.30
N GLU A 39 6.07 -15.24 -0.15
CA GLU A 39 6.07 -16.70 -0.02
C GLU A 39 5.25 -17.16 1.18
N VAL A 40 5.37 -16.48 2.32
CA VAL A 40 4.57 -16.80 3.51
C VAL A 40 3.09 -16.52 3.26
N ALA A 41 2.76 -15.39 2.62
CA ALA A 41 1.37 -15.02 2.31
C ALA A 41 0.68 -16.07 1.42
N ARG A 42 1.42 -16.63 0.46
CA ARG A 42 0.91 -17.58 -0.54
C ARG A 42 0.92 -19.04 -0.09
N ARG A 43 1.45 -19.37 1.10
CA ARG A 43 1.53 -20.77 1.56
C ARG A 43 0.13 -21.37 1.68
N PRO A 44 -0.22 -22.44 0.94
CA PRO A 44 -1.57 -23.02 0.97
C PRO A 44 -1.99 -23.57 2.35
N LYS A 45 -1.02 -23.85 3.22
CA LYS A 45 -1.22 -24.32 4.60
C LYS A 45 -1.04 -23.23 5.65
N ALA A 46 -0.70 -22.00 5.26
CA ALA A 46 -0.68 -20.88 6.19
C ALA A 46 -2.12 -20.61 6.61
N ARG A 47 -2.43 -20.94 7.86
CA ARG A 47 -3.74 -20.66 8.47
C ARG A 47 -3.84 -19.22 8.99
N ALA A 48 -2.73 -18.49 8.96
CA ALA A 48 -2.65 -17.10 9.40
C ALA A 48 -2.65 -16.18 8.18
N SER A 49 -3.53 -15.19 8.19
CA SER A 49 -3.48 -14.06 7.27
C SER A 49 -2.27 -13.18 7.54
N ILE A 50 -1.78 -12.45 6.53
CA ILE A 50 -0.74 -11.42 6.73
C ILE A 50 -1.39 -10.04 6.69
N GLY A 51 -1.08 -9.23 7.70
CA GLY A 51 -1.30 -7.79 7.72
C GLY A 51 0.02 -7.04 7.73
N ASP A 52 0.04 -5.86 7.14
CA ASP A 52 1.22 -5.02 7.10
C ASP A 52 0.86 -3.58 7.49
N LEU A 53 1.52 -3.05 8.52
CA LEU A 53 1.25 -1.71 9.03
C LEU A 53 1.65 -0.65 8.00
N ASN A 54 2.69 -0.90 7.20
CA ASN A 54 3.10 0.02 6.15
C ASN A 54 2.04 0.12 5.03
N TRP A 55 1.44 -1.01 4.66
CA TRP A 55 0.29 -1.09 3.75
C TRP A 55 -0.93 -0.34 4.28
N ALA A 56 -1.19 -0.42 5.59
CA ALA A 56 -2.24 0.34 6.25
C ALA A 56 -1.97 1.86 6.20
N ARG A 57 -0.71 2.31 6.37
CA ARG A 57 -0.31 3.72 6.19
C ARG A 57 -0.60 4.25 4.77
N LEU A 58 -0.61 3.37 3.77
CA LEU A 58 -0.87 3.71 2.37
C LEU A 58 -2.35 3.82 1.99
N ILE A 59 -3.31 3.52 2.88
CA ILE A 59 -4.75 3.54 2.56
C ILE A 59 -5.16 4.86 1.91
N ALA A 60 -4.76 5.99 2.49
CA ALA A 60 -5.14 7.30 1.97
C ALA A 60 -4.50 7.61 0.62
N TRP A 61 -3.24 7.21 0.39
CA TRP A 61 -2.61 7.31 -0.93
C TRP A 61 -3.42 6.55 -1.98
N ARG A 62 -3.79 5.30 -1.68
CA ARG A 62 -4.57 4.46 -2.58
C ARG A 62 -5.96 5.05 -2.87
N HIS A 63 -6.68 5.48 -1.84
CA HIS A 63 -8.01 6.08 -1.98
C HIS A 63 -7.96 7.38 -2.79
N VAL A 64 -7.01 8.28 -2.50
CA VAL A 64 -6.89 9.56 -3.20
C VAL A 64 -6.49 9.37 -4.66
N ALA A 65 -5.59 8.42 -4.95
CA ALA A 65 -5.18 8.08 -6.30
C ALA A 65 -6.33 7.44 -7.11
N ALA A 66 -7.11 6.55 -6.50
CA ALA A 66 -8.27 5.91 -7.15
C ALA A 66 -9.30 6.94 -7.64
N GLN A 67 -9.49 8.04 -6.90
CA GLN A 67 -10.42 9.10 -7.29
C GLN A 67 -10.07 9.81 -8.60
N PHE A 68 -8.82 9.75 -9.07
CA PHE A 68 -8.50 10.23 -10.43
C PHE A 68 -9.23 9.40 -11.50
N PHE A 69 -9.37 8.09 -11.27
CA PHE A 69 -10.05 7.15 -12.15
C PHE A 69 -11.58 7.23 -12.04
N ASP A 70 -12.12 7.85 -10.98
CA ASP A 70 -13.56 8.08 -10.84
C ASP A 70 -14.05 9.28 -11.66
N MET A 71 -13.15 10.06 -12.27
CA MET A 71 -13.49 11.24 -13.07
C MET A 71 -13.70 10.84 -14.54
N PRO A 72 -14.94 10.83 -15.08
CA PRO A 72 -15.18 10.35 -16.44
C PRO A 72 -14.40 11.13 -17.51
N ALA A 73 -14.20 12.43 -17.28
CA ALA A 73 -13.43 13.30 -18.16
C ALA A 73 -11.93 12.91 -18.25
N MET A 74 -11.37 12.27 -17.21
CA MET A 74 -9.95 11.93 -17.13
C MET A 74 -9.65 10.49 -17.58
N LEU A 75 -10.66 9.62 -17.65
CA LEU A 75 -10.50 8.21 -17.98
C LEU A 75 -9.78 7.97 -19.31
N ARG A 76 -10.10 8.74 -20.36
CA ARG A 76 -9.43 8.60 -21.67
C ARG A 76 -7.93 8.89 -21.58
N ARG A 77 -7.51 9.84 -20.74
CA ARG A 77 -6.10 10.17 -20.50
C ARG A 77 -5.43 9.10 -19.65
N LEU A 78 -6.07 8.67 -18.58
CA LEU A 78 -5.55 7.63 -17.69
C LEU A 78 -5.40 6.27 -18.39
N ALA A 79 -6.23 5.98 -19.42
CA ALA A 79 -6.04 4.83 -20.30
C ALA A 79 -4.77 4.91 -21.16
N GLN A 80 -4.17 6.10 -21.29
CA GLN A 80 -2.89 6.36 -21.98
C GLN A 80 -1.76 6.60 -20.98
N ILE A 81 -1.87 6.01 -19.78
CA ILE A 81 -0.79 5.99 -18.80
C ILE A 81 0.44 5.30 -19.38
N HIS A 82 1.61 5.92 -19.23
CA HIS A 82 2.88 5.38 -19.71
C HIS A 82 3.99 5.39 -18.66
N GLY A 83 3.72 5.94 -17.48
CA GLY A 83 4.68 5.86 -16.38
C GLY A 83 4.12 6.37 -15.05
N VAL A 84 4.72 5.88 -13.97
CA VAL A 84 4.48 6.35 -12.60
C VAL A 84 5.80 6.64 -11.92
N SER A 85 5.87 7.72 -11.14
CA SER A 85 7.00 7.96 -10.24
C SER A 85 6.54 8.06 -8.79
N VAL A 86 7.26 7.39 -7.90
CA VAL A 86 7.04 7.43 -6.45
C VAL A 86 8.26 8.01 -5.77
N PHE A 87 8.11 9.19 -5.15
CA PHE A 87 9.18 9.86 -4.41
C PHE A 87 9.06 9.56 -2.93
N HIS A 88 10.16 9.21 -2.29
CA HIS A 88 10.19 8.79 -0.88
C HIS A 88 11.49 9.21 -0.19
N GLY A 89 11.49 9.24 1.14
CA GLY A 89 12.72 9.43 1.92
C GLY A 89 13.71 8.27 1.72
N ARG A 90 15.02 8.51 1.80
CA ARG A 90 16.04 7.45 1.67
C ARG A 90 16.13 6.54 2.91
N ASP A 91 15.54 6.95 4.01
CA ASP A 91 15.59 6.38 5.36
C ASP A 91 14.77 5.09 5.56
N GLY A 92 14.81 4.15 4.60
CA GLY A 92 14.09 2.88 4.69
C GLY A 92 12.69 2.89 4.08
N SER A 93 12.22 4.04 3.58
CA SER A 93 10.89 4.21 2.95
C SER A 93 10.70 3.47 1.61
N MET A 94 11.69 2.68 1.18
CA MET A 94 11.66 1.93 -0.08
C MET A 94 10.52 0.91 -0.08
N ALA A 95 10.33 0.16 1.01
CA ALA A 95 9.24 -0.82 1.09
C ALA A 95 7.86 -0.16 0.91
N GLN A 96 7.63 0.99 1.57
CA GLN A 96 6.40 1.76 1.40
C GLN A 96 6.21 2.22 -0.06
N ALA A 97 7.28 2.72 -0.70
CA ALA A 97 7.24 3.14 -2.09
C ALA A 97 6.93 1.96 -3.03
N ARG A 98 7.58 0.82 -2.81
CA ARG A 98 7.39 -0.44 -3.53
C ARG A 98 5.95 -0.94 -3.42
N LEU A 99 5.38 -0.97 -2.23
CA LEU A 99 3.99 -1.38 -2.02
C LEU A 99 3.00 -0.46 -2.76
N LEU A 100 3.21 0.86 -2.74
CA LEU A 100 2.35 1.79 -3.50
C LEU A 100 2.52 1.63 -5.02
N GLY A 101 3.75 1.46 -5.50
CA GLY A 101 4.06 1.20 -6.91
C GLY A 101 3.48 -0.12 -7.41
N GLY A 102 3.65 -1.18 -6.62
CA GLY A 102 3.08 -2.50 -6.87
C GLY A 102 1.55 -2.47 -6.87
N TRP A 103 0.93 -1.70 -5.98
CA TRP A 103 -0.52 -1.49 -5.99
C TRP A 103 -1.00 -0.94 -7.33
N ILE A 104 -0.48 0.20 -7.79
CA ILE A 104 -0.95 0.79 -9.06
C ILE A 104 -0.62 -0.11 -10.25
N ARG A 105 0.57 -0.73 -10.27
CA ARG A 105 0.95 -1.70 -11.32
C ARG A 105 -0.03 -2.87 -11.36
N SER A 106 -0.39 -3.44 -10.22
CA SER A 106 -1.37 -4.54 -10.14
C SER A 106 -2.76 -4.11 -10.63
N ARG A 107 -3.16 -2.85 -10.42
CA ARG A 107 -4.44 -2.32 -10.91
C ARG A 107 -4.43 -2.11 -12.42
N MET A 108 -3.36 -1.56 -12.96
CA MET A 108 -3.25 -1.33 -14.41
C MET A 108 -3.16 -2.65 -15.20
N ALA A 109 -2.50 -3.65 -14.63
CA ALA A 109 -2.43 -4.98 -15.22
C ALA A 109 -3.81 -5.65 -15.41
N THR A 110 -4.82 -5.34 -14.58
CA THR A 110 -6.18 -5.94 -14.75
C THR A 110 -6.89 -5.46 -16.00
N VAL A 111 -6.47 -4.33 -16.57
CA VAL A 111 -6.98 -3.76 -17.82
C VAL A 111 -5.96 -3.89 -18.97
N GLY A 112 -4.94 -4.74 -18.81
CA GLY A 112 -3.96 -5.04 -19.86
C GLY A 112 -2.88 -3.97 -20.05
N ILE A 113 -2.70 -3.08 -19.07
CA ILE A 113 -1.68 -2.02 -19.13
C ILE A 113 -0.51 -2.41 -18.23
N ASP A 114 0.66 -2.60 -18.84
CA ASP A 114 1.92 -2.69 -18.11
C ASP A 114 2.53 -1.28 -17.99
N VAL A 115 2.70 -0.80 -16.76
CA VAL A 115 3.15 0.56 -16.49
C VAL A 115 4.50 0.53 -15.76
N PRO A 116 5.54 1.18 -16.32
CA PRO A 116 6.82 1.31 -15.63
C PRO A 116 6.65 2.18 -14.39
N ILE A 117 7.28 1.75 -13.29
CA ILE A 117 7.28 2.46 -12.02
C ILE A 117 8.72 2.85 -11.71
N GLU A 118 8.94 4.14 -11.46
CA GLU A 118 10.23 4.67 -11.04
C GLU A 118 10.18 5.07 -9.57
N PHE A 119 11.05 4.47 -8.76
CA PHE A 119 11.22 4.83 -7.35
C PHE A 119 12.33 5.86 -7.22
N ARG A 120 12.00 7.03 -6.68
CA ARG A 120 12.90 8.19 -6.59
C ARG A 120 13.19 8.52 -5.12
N PRO A 121 14.28 7.98 -4.54
CA PRO A 121 14.72 8.40 -3.21
C PRO A 121 15.21 9.84 -3.25
N ASP A 122 14.91 10.61 -2.22
CA ASP A 122 15.36 12.00 -2.08
C ASP A 122 15.66 12.29 -0.60
N ASP A 123 16.92 12.64 -0.31
CA ASP A 123 17.44 12.87 1.05
C ASP A 123 16.89 14.13 1.71
N SER A 124 16.27 15.03 0.92
CA SER A 124 15.60 16.22 1.46
C SER A 124 14.17 15.92 1.95
N LEU A 125 13.65 14.73 1.64
CA LEU A 125 12.30 14.31 1.98
C LEU A 125 12.27 13.62 3.35
N GLU A 126 11.23 13.93 4.12
CA GLU A 126 10.89 13.17 5.33
C GLU A 126 10.54 11.72 4.99
N HIS A 127 10.67 10.84 5.99
CA HIS A 127 10.25 9.44 5.94
C HIS A 127 8.87 9.24 5.29
N GLY A 128 8.77 8.13 4.57
CA GLY A 128 7.63 7.67 3.81
C GLY A 128 7.57 8.20 2.38
N VAL A 129 6.52 7.80 1.67
CA VAL A 129 6.12 8.31 0.37
C VAL A 129 5.68 9.76 0.53
N ARG A 130 6.24 10.61 -0.31
CA ARG A 130 5.99 12.06 -0.31
C ARG A 130 5.35 12.54 -1.59
N ARG A 131 5.62 11.90 -2.73
CA ARG A 131 4.98 12.25 -4.01
C ARG A 131 4.66 11.01 -4.81
N PHE A 132 3.50 11.03 -5.46
CA PHE A 132 3.05 10.01 -6.39
C PHE A 132 2.60 10.70 -7.66
N LEU A 133 3.19 10.35 -8.80
CA LEU A 133 2.92 10.98 -10.08
C LEU A 133 2.52 9.92 -11.10
N ILE A 134 1.44 10.18 -11.82
CA ILE A 134 1.04 9.42 -13.00
C ILE A 134 1.27 10.31 -14.23
N TYR A 135 1.95 9.75 -15.23
CA TYR A 135 2.18 10.38 -16.53
C TYR A 135 1.32 9.72 -17.59
N THR A 136 0.63 10.55 -18.36
CA THR A 136 -0.24 10.12 -19.45
C THR A 136 0.10 10.87 -20.74
N GLY A 137 -0.26 10.29 -21.88
CA GLY A 137 -0.05 10.86 -23.21
C GLY A 137 -1.24 10.62 -24.14
N GLY A 138 -0.98 10.43 -25.43
CA GLY A 138 -1.98 10.17 -26.46
C GLY A 138 -2.54 11.43 -27.13
N ASP A 139 -3.63 11.26 -27.86
CA ASP A 139 -4.19 12.28 -28.77
C ASP A 139 -4.64 13.56 -28.07
N GLU A 140 -5.00 13.49 -26.79
CA GLU A 140 -5.39 14.66 -26.01
C GLU A 140 -4.19 15.44 -25.42
N GLY A 141 -2.97 15.02 -25.77
CA GLY A 141 -1.72 15.61 -25.28
C GLY A 141 -1.30 15.10 -23.89
N PRO A 142 -0.10 15.51 -23.44
CA PRO A 142 0.45 15.05 -22.17
C PRO A 142 -0.37 15.55 -20.98
N ALA A 143 -0.57 14.69 -19.98
CA ALA A 143 -1.14 15.10 -18.70
C ALA A 143 -0.43 14.42 -17.53
N ARG A 144 -0.46 15.10 -16.37
CA ARG A 144 0.16 14.66 -15.13
C ARG A 144 -0.85 14.73 -14.00
N PHE A 145 -1.01 13.62 -13.30
CA PHE A 145 -1.79 13.53 -12.07
C PHE A 145 -0.80 13.37 -10.94
N SER A 146 -0.82 14.26 -9.97
CA SER A 146 0.16 14.26 -8.89
C SER A 146 -0.51 14.31 -7.54
N MET A 147 0.12 13.68 -6.58
CA MET A 147 -0.25 13.71 -5.18
C MET A 147 0.99 14.04 -4.37
N ILE A 148 0.90 15.03 -3.49
CA ILE A 148 2.03 15.55 -2.72
C ILE A 148 1.64 15.63 -1.25
N ARG A 149 2.37 14.91 -0.40
CA ARG A 149 2.25 15.00 1.05
C ARG A 149 3.07 16.17 1.55
N HIS A 150 2.37 17.13 2.14
CA HIS A 150 2.94 18.31 2.79
C HIS A 150 3.25 18.04 4.26
N ARG A 151 4.09 18.91 4.83
CA ARG A 151 4.24 19.00 6.29
C ARG A 151 2.88 19.29 6.94
N GLY A 152 2.70 18.73 8.15
CA GLY A 152 1.44 18.87 8.89
C GLY A 152 0.32 17.93 8.45
N GLY A 153 0.65 16.83 7.76
CA GLY A 153 -0.32 15.76 7.47
C GLY A 153 -1.40 16.20 6.50
N ARG A 154 -1.03 16.83 5.39
CA ARG A 154 -1.94 17.17 4.29
C ARG A 154 -1.46 16.49 3.01
N LEU A 155 -2.41 16.01 2.21
CA LEU A 155 -2.16 15.42 0.91
C LEU A 155 -2.88 16.27 -0.14
N SER A 156 -2.11 16.95 -0.97
CA SER A 156 -2.63 17.71 -2.10
C SER A 156 -2.65 16.86 -3.36
N THR A 157 -3.60 17.10 -4.25
CA THR A 157 -3.68 16.48 -5.57
C THR A 157 -3.72 17.57 -6.64
N HIS A 158 -2.96 17.39 -7.72
CA HIS A 158 -3.00 18.31 -8.86
C HIS A 158 -3.18 17.53 -10.17
N ILE A 159 -4.03 18.05 -11.05
CA ILE A 159 -4.17 17.57 -12.43
C ILE A 159 -3.68 18.67 -13.35
N ARG A 160 -2.67 18.34 -14.16
CA ARG A 160 -2.10 19.25 -15.16
C ARG A 160 -2.32 18.67 -16.56
N LEU A 161 -2.95 19.44 -17.44
CA LEU A 161 -3.15 19.11 -18.86
C LEU A 161 -2.25 20.02 -19.69
N GLY A 162 -1.20 19.46 -20.31
CA GLY A 162 -0.13 20.25 -20.92
C GLY A 162 0.50 21.21 -19.90
N ASP A 163 0.30 22.50 -20.10
CA ASP A 163 0.80 23.56 -19.21
C ASP A 163 -0.24 24.15 -18.25
N GLN A 164 -1.47 23.66 -18.29
CA GLN A 164 -2.57 24.19 -17.50
C GLN A 164 -2.87 23.31 -16.29
N ASP A 165 -2.92 23.91 -15.10
CA ASP A 165 -3.42 23.25 -13.90
C ASP A 165 -4.95 23.38 -13.87
N VAL A 166 -5.65 22.24 -13.93
CA VAL A 166 -7.12 22.20 -14.11
C VAL A 166 -7.87 21.79 -12.87
N ALA A 167 -7.20 21.17 -11.90
CA ALA A 167 -7.79 20.81 -10.63
C ALA A 167 -6.74 20.73 -9.53
N GLU A 168 -7.03 21.35 -8.38
CA GLU A 168 -6.30 21.16 -7.13
C GLU A 168 -7.26 20.81 -6.01
N ARG A 169 -6.88 19.85 -5.18
CA ARG A 169 -7.61 19.49 -3.97
C ARG A 169 -6.62 19.22 -2.85
N THR A 170 -7.00 19.52 -1.62
CA THR A 170 -6.22 19.12 -0.45
C THR A 170 -7.11 18.34 0.51
N VAL A 171 -6.62 17.18 0.97
CA VAL A 171 -7.23 16.40 2.03
C VAL A 171 -6.31 16.31 3.24
N ARG A 172 -6.90 16.14 4.42
CA ARG A 172 -6.14 15.84 5.63
C ARG A 172 -5.70 14.38 5.60
N LEU A 173 -4.42 14.17 5.89
CA LEU A 173 -3.78 12.88 6.02
C LEU A 173 -3.22 12.78 7.43
N GLU A 174 -4.09 12.42 8.37
CA GLU A 174 -3.67 12.17 9.75
C GLU A 174 -2.74 10.94 9.77
N SER A 175 -1.59 11.09 10.43
CA SER A 175 -0.75 9.94 10.74
C SER A 175 -1.43 9.17 11.86
N ARG A 176 -1.80 7.92 11.61
CA ARG A 176 -2.32 7.04 12.66
C ARG A 176 -1.17 6.52 13.51
N ALA A 177 -1.42 6.44 14.81
CA ALA A 177 -0.50 5.83 15.75
C ALA A 177 -0.41 4.31 15.49
N ILE A 178 0.68 3.67 15.91
CA ILE A 178 0.91 2.26 15.64
C ILE A 178 -0.16 1.37 16.28
N GLU A 179 -0.65 1.76 17.45
CA GLU A 179 -1.70 1.06 18.21
C GLU A 179 -3.03 1.09 17.45
N GLU A 180 -3.33 2.21 16.79
CA GLU A 180 -4.52 2.36 15.97
C GLU A 180 -4.43 1.50 14.71
N LEU A 181 -3.27 1.50 14.04
CA LEU A 181 -3.04 0.65 12.87
C LEU A 181 -3.12 -0.83 13.24
N LEU A 182 -2.51 -1.24 14.36
CA LEU A 182 -2.57 -2.60 14.85
C LEU A 182 -4.02 -3.01 15.18
N SER A 183 -4.79 -2.14 15.84
CA SER A 183 -6.20 -2.40 16.13
C SER A 183 -6.99 -2.63 14.84
N ILE A 184 -6.79 -1.78 13.82
CA ILE A 184 -7.43 -1.95 12.50
C ILE A 184 -7.05 -3.28 11.89
N GLU A 185 -5.74 -3.60 11.81
CA GLU A 185 -5.25 -4.83 11.20
C GLU A 185 -5.82 -6.09 11.87
N LEU A 186 -5.93 -6.10 13.20
CA LEU A 186 -6.49 -7.23 13.94
C LEU A 186 -8.01 -7.42 13.73
N THR A 187 -8.72 -6.39 13.25
CA THR A 187 -10.15 -6.50 12.91
C THR A 187 -10.40 -6.98 11.48
N LEU A 188 -9.39 -6.98 10.60
CA LEU A 188 -9.56 -7.38 9.21
C LEU A 188 -9.73 -8.91 9.09
N PRO A 189 -10.80 -9.39 8.47
CA PRO A 189 -11.01 -10.83 8.30
C PRO A 189 -10.15 -11.37 7.15
N GLY A 190 -9.35 -12.41 7.44
CA GLY A 190 -8.68 -13.20 6.43
C GLY A 190 -7.62 -12.44 5.61
N HIS A 191 -7.44 -12.86 4.36
CA HIS A 191 -6.39 -12.38 3.47
C HIS A 191 -6.73 -11.03 2.84
N ASP A 192 -5.78 -10.11 2.84
CA ASP A 192 -5.86 -8.90 2.02
C ASP A 192 -5.29 -9.19 0.62
N VAL A 193 -6.18 -9.55 -0.30
CA VAL A 193 -5.82 -9.86 -1.69
C VAL A 193 -5.18 -8.66 -2.40
N LEU A 194 -5.55 -7.43 -2.03
CA LEU A 194 -4.94 -6.23 -2.64
C LEU A 194 -3.51 -6.05 -2.18
N PHE A 195 -3.23 -6.30 -0.90
CA PHE A 195 -1.87 -6.34 -0.37
C PHE A 195 -1.03 -7.39 -1.09
N GLU A 196 -1.52 -8.63 -1.20
CA GLU A 196 -0.78 -9.73 -1.84
C GLU A 196 -0.48 -9.45 -3.33
N GLN A 197 -1.45 -8.87 -4.05
CA GLN A 197 -1.27 -8.46 -5.45
C GLN A 197 -0.29 -7.29 -5.59
N ALA A 198 -0.33 -6.33 -4.67
CA ALA A 198 0.60 -5.21 -4.65
C ALA A 198 2.02 -5.70 -4.36
N LEU A 199 2.19 -6.58 -3.38
CA LEU A 199 3.48 -7.16 -3.01
C LEU A 199 4.09 -7.97 -4.15
N ASP A 200 3.30 -8.81 -4.82
CA ASP A 200 3.76 -9.54 -6.01
C ASP A 200 4.18 -8.61 -7.15
N ALA A 201 3.39 -7.57 -7.43
CA ALA A 201 3.71 -6.62 -8.48
C ALA A 201 4.90 -5.71 -8.13
N ALA A 202 5.18 -5.47 -6.86
CA ALA A 202 6.30 -4.64 -6.38
C ALA A 202 7.67 -5.29 -6.63
N LEU A 203 7.71 -6.62 -6.68
CA LEU A 203 8.90 -7.46 -6.88
C LEU A 203 9.18 -7.80 -8.35
N ARG A 204 8.38 -7.29 -9.28
CA ARG A 204 8.57 -7.45 -10.73
C ARG A 204 9.42 -6.33 -11.33
#